data_AF-A0A6B3I972-F1
#
_entry.id   AF-A0A6B3I972-F1
#
_cell.length_a   1.000
_cell.length_b   1.000
_cell.length_c   1.000
_cell.angle_alpha   90.00
_cell.angle_beta   90.00
_cell.angle_gamma   90.00
#
_symmetry.space_group_name_H-M   'P 1'
#
loop_
_entity.id
_entity.type
_entity.pdbx_description
1 polymer ?
#
loop_
_entity_poly.entity_id
_entity_poly.type
_entity_poly.pdbx_seq_one_letter_code
_entity_poly.pdbx_strand_id
1 'polypeptide(L)' 'RTLVANMITGVTTGYVKALEISGVGYRVQAKGSNLEFALGYSHPILIEAPEGITFKVESPTKLSVEGIDKQKVG' A
#
# COMPACT_ATOMS: atom_id res chain seq x y z
N ARG A 1 21.23 -16.19 -2.31
CA ARG A 1 21.11 -15.78 -3.73
C ARG A 1 19.79 -15.06 -4.03
N THR A 2 18.68 -15.38 -3.36
CA THR A 2 17.35 -14.82 -3.60
C THR A 2 17.20 -13.34 -3.18
N LEU A 3 17.84 -12.90 -2.09
CA LEU A 3 17.73 -11.50 -1.62
C LEU A 3 18.35 -10.49 -2.60
N VAL A 4 19.50 -10.82 -3.19
CA VAL A 4 20.18 -9.95 -4.17
C VAL A 4 19.37 -9.81 -5.45
N ALA A 5 18.76 -10.91 -5.93
CA ALA A 5 17.86 -10.86 -7.07
C ALA A 5 16.64 -9.97 -6.78
N ASN A 6 16.06 -10.08 -5.58
CA ASN A 6 14.92 -9.25 -5.18
C ASN A 6 15.27 -7.75 -5.13
N MET A 7 16.48 -7.39 -4.69
CA MET A 7 16.95 -6.00 -4.70
C MET A 7 17.10 -5.45 -6.12
N ILE A 8 17.66 -6.24 -7.04
CA ILE A 8 17.83 -5.84 -8.45
C ILE A 8 16.46 -5.64 -9.12
N THR A 9 15.53 -6.57 -8.92
CA THR A 9 14.16 -6.45 -9.45
C THR A 9 13.40 -5.28 -8.84
N GLY A 10 13.62 -4.99 -7.55
CA GLY A 10 12.99 -3.88 -6.84
C GLY A 10 13.34 -2.52 -7.42
N VAL A 11 14.62 -2.28 -7.76
CA VAL A 11 15.07 -1.01 -8.36
C VAL A 11 14.79 -0.90 -9.87
N THR A 12 14.61 -2.01 -10.58
CA THR A 12 14.37 -1.99 -12.04
C THR A 12 12.90 -2.03 -12.43
N THR A 13 12.06 -2.74 -11.68
CA THR A 13 10.64 -2.93 -12.03
C THR A 13 9.70 -2.38 -10.94
N GLY A 14 10.15 -2.35 -9.69
CA GLY A 14 9.29 -2.05 -8.54
C GLY A 14 8.35 -3.20 -8.21
N TYR A 15 7.93 -3.28 -6.95
CA TYR A 15 6.94 -4.24 -6.48
C TYR A 15 5.60 -3.54 -6.34
N VAL A 16 4.57 -4.12 -6.95
CA VAL A 16 3.19 -3.65 -6.83
C VAL A 16 2.36 -4.75 -6.18
N LYS A 17 1.64 -4.40 -5.12
CA LYS A 17 0.68 -5.29 -4.46
C LYS A 17 -0.68 -4.61 -4.49
N ALA A 18 -1.59 -5.17 -5.28
CA ALA A 18 -2.99 -4.75 -5.29
C ALA A 18 -3.69 -5.35 -4.07
N LEU A 19 -4.36 -4.51 -3.29
CA LEU A 19 -5.22 -4.89 -2.18
C LEU A 19 -6.64 -4.42 -2.48
N GLU A 20 -7.59 -5.34 -2.26
CA GLU A 20 -9.02 -5.05 -2.34
C GLU A 20 -9.62 -5.14 -0.94
N ILE A 21 -10.40 -4.13 -0.59
CA ILE A 21 -11.15 -4.05 0.67
C ILE A 21 -12.56 -4.56 0.39
N SER A 22 -12.92 -5.66 1.04
CA SER A 22 -14.27 -6.21 0.99
C SER A 22 -14.97 -5.99 2.34
N GLY A 23 -16.03 -5.18 2.35
CA GLY A 23 -16.83 -4.88 3.53
C GLY A 23 -17.82 -3.75 3.29
N VAL A 24 -18.99 -3.82 3.95
CA VAL A 24 -20.04 -2.82 3.81
C VAL A 24 -19.67 -1.56 4.58
N GLY A 25 -19.54 -0.43 3.89
CA GLY A 25 -19.19 0.86 4.50
C GLY A 25 -17.68 1.09 4.68
N TYR A 26 -16.84 0.20 4.14
CA TYR A 26 -15.38 0.34 4.22
C TYR A 26 -14.87 1.25 3.11
N ARG A 27 -14.03 2.21 3.48
CA ARG A 27 -13.40 3.14 2.53
C ARG A 27 -11.96 3.40 2.90
N VAL A 28 -11.11 3.52 1.88
CA VAL A 28 -9.75 4.05 2.00
C VAL A 28 -9.68 5.41 1.32
N GLN A 29 -8.98 6.35 1.94
CA GLN A 29 -8.72 7.68 1.41
C GLN A 29 -7.22 7.96 1.44
N ALA A 30 -6.69 8.51 0.35
CA ALA A 30 -5.33 9.02 0.32
C ALA A 30 -5.29 10.41 0.96
N LYS A 31 -4.48 10.57 2.01
CA LYS A 31 -4.28 11.81 2.76
C LYS A 31 -2.83 12.26 2.56
N GLY A 32 -2.56 12.84 1.39
CA GLY A 32 -1.20 13.16 0.94
C GLY A 32 -0.40 11.88 0.73
N SER A 33 0.70 11.72 1.47
CA SER A 33 1.50 10.49 1.46
C SER A 33 0.90 9.37 2.33
N ASN A 34 -0.04 9.68 3.22
CA ASN A 34 -0.60 8.72 4.16
C ASN A 34 -1.91 8.13 3.63
N LEU A 35 -2.31 6.96 4.11
CA LEU A 35 -3.62 6.37 3.87
C LEU A 35 -4.48 6.45 5.13
N GLU A 36 -5.75 6.80 4.96
CA GLU A 36 -6.75 6.77 6.01
C GLU A 36 -7.77 5.68 5.69
N PHE A 37 -7.89 4.69 6.59
CA PHE A 37 -8.82 3.58 6.48
C PHE A 37 -10.00 3.81 7.42
N ALA A 38 -11.20 3.88 6.86
CA ALA A 38 -12.44 3.86 7.60
C ALA A 38 -13.13 2.51 7.38
N LEU A 39 -12.78 1.53 8.23
CA LEU A 39 -13.30 0.15 8.18
C LEU A 39 -14.43 -0.09 9.21
N GLY A 40 -15.23 0.94 9.51
CA GLY A 40 -16.29 0.85 10.52
C GLY A 40 -15.80 0.85 11.98
N TYR A 41 -14.51 1.11 12.23
CA TYR A 41 -13.99 1.41 13.56
C TYR A 41 -14.44 2.81 14.02
N SER A 42 -14.52 3.03 15.34
CA SER A 42 -14.91 4.32 15.92
C SER A 42 -13.97 5.48 15.54
N HIS A 43 -12.72 5.18 15.18
CA HIS A 43 -11.74 6.16 14.71
C HIS A 43 -11.08 5.65 13.42
N PRO A 44 -10.76 6.55 12.47
CA PRO A 44 -10.06 6.18 11.25
C PRO A 44 -8.63 5.71 11.57
N ILE A 45 -8.17 4.70 10.84
CA ILE A 45 -6.81 4.18 10.98
C ILE A 45 -5.92 4.90 9.96
N LEU A 46 -4.95 5.68 10.44
CA LEU A 46 -3.97 6.31 9.58
C LEU A 46 -2.77 5.37 9.40
N ILE A 47 -2.43 5.04 8.16
CA ILE A 47 -1.21 4.34 7.78
C ILE A 47 -0.28 5.38 7.14
N GLU A 48 0.85 5.61 7.79
CA GLU A 48 1.89 6.48 7.23
C GLU A 48 2.70 5.73 6.20
N ALA A 49 3.02 6.37 5.08
CA ALA A 49 3.86 5.73 4.08
C ALA A 49 5.32 5.76 4.49
N PRO A 50 5.97 4.59 4.68
CA PRO A 50 7.40 4.55 4.92
C PRO A 50 8.16 4.99 3.67
N GLU A 51 9.35 5.57 3.86
CA GLU A 51 10.21 6.01 2.76
C GLU A 51 10.45 4.88 1.74
N GLY A 52 10.15 5.19 0.47
CA GLY A 52 10.28 4.27 -0.66
C GLY A 52 9.03 3.42 -0.98
N ILE A 53 7.89 3.70 -0.32
CA ILE A 53 6.57 3.13 -0.67
C ILE A 53 5.61 4.25 -1.09
N THR A 54 4.92 4.01 -2.19
CA THR A 54 3.84 4.83 -2.73
C THR A 54 2.53 4.07 -2.63
N PHE A 55 1.50 4.70 -2.07
CA PHE A 55 0.16 4.14 -2.06
C PHE A 55 -0.69 4.82 -3.13
N LYS A 56 -1.31 4.00 -3.99
CA LYS A 56 -2.21 4.44 -5.04
C LYS A 56 -3.62 3.96 -4.74
N VAL A 57 -4.52 4.88 -4.42
CA VAL A 57 -5.94 4.56 -4.23
C VAL A 57 -6.64 4.69 -5.56
N GLU A 58 -7.02 3.56 -6.16
CA GLU A 58 -7.75 3.53 -7.44
C GLU A 58 -9.26 3.61 -7.24
N SER A 59 -9.75 3.12 -6.10
CA SER A 59 -11.15 3.22 -5.71
C SER A 59 -11.27 3.20 -4.18
N PRO A 60 -12.41 3.62 -3.59
CA PRO A 60 -12.62 3.56 -2.15
C PRO A 60 -12.44 2.15 -1.56
N THR A 61 -12.51 1.11 -2.40
CA THR A 61 -12.35 -0.30 -2.05
C THR A 61 -11.11 -0.94 -2.68
N LYS A 62 -10.32 -0.22 -3.50
CA LYS A 62 -9.15 -0.76 -4.18
C LYS A 62 -7.95 0.16 -4.01
N LEU A 63 -6.87 -0.38 -3.46
CA LEU A 63 -5.60 0.32 -3.32
C LEU A 63 -4.46 -0.56 -3.82
N SER A 64 -3.44 0.08 -4.36
CA SER A 64 -2.22 -0.56 -4.82
C SER A 64 -1.05 0.01 -4.01
N VAL A 65 -0.25 -0.88 -3.43
CA VAL A 65 0.97 -0.54 -2.69
C VAL A 65 2.13 -0.78 -3.63
N GLU A 66 2.83 0.29 -3.99
CA GLU A 66 3.97 0.27 -4.89
C GLU A 66 5.23 0.58 -4.08
N GLY A 67 6.30 -0.20 -4.24
CA GLY A 67 7.52 0.05 -3.48
C GLY A 67 8.73 -0.66 -4.06
N ILE A 68 9.90 -0.15 -3.69
CA ILE A 68 11.19 -0.65 -4.18
C ILE A 68 11.58 -1.94 -3.43
N ASP A 69 11.09 -2.11 -2.20
CA ASP A 69 11.46 -3.20 -1.32
C ASP A 69 10.31 -4.21 -1.12
N LYS A 70 10.56 -5.47 -1.51
CA LYS A 70 9.61 -6.57 -1.38
C LYS A 70 9.23 -6.87 0.08
N GLN A 71 10.14 -6.68 1.04
CA GLN A 71 9.84 -6.88 2.47
C GLN A 71 8.95 -5.77 3.02
N LYS A 72 9.12 -4.53 2.54
CA LYS A 72 8.28 -3.42 3.00
C LYS A 72 6.88 -3.43 2.35
N VAL A 73 6.77 -3.94 1.12
CA VAL A 73 5.50 -4.12 0.39
C VAL A 73 4.73 -5.39 0.84
N GLY A 74 5.45 -6.34 1.46
CA GLY A 74 5.02 -7.70 1.78
C GLY A 74 4.03 -7.82 2.93
#